data_AF-A0A1G9LQU9-F1
#
_entry.id   AF-A0A1G9LQU9-F1
#
_cell.length_a   1.000
_cell.length_b   1.000
_cell.length_c   1.000
_cell.angle_alpha   90.00
_cell.angle_beta   90.00
_cell.angle_gamma   90.00
#
_symmetry.space_group_name_H-M   'P 1'
#
loop_
_entity.id
_entity.type
_entity.pdbx_description
1 polymer ?
#
loop_
_entity_poly.entity_id
_entity_poly.type
_entity_poly.pdbx_seq_one_letter_code
_entity_poly.pdbx_strand_id
1 'polypeptide(L)'
;MLDVARNFQTKKEIFKLIDLLALYKLNTLHFHFSDDEGWRLEIPSLPELTAVGAKRGHTIDENNHLRPAYGSGPDPENAPGSGFYSRLDFIEILKGKERLTEFGQSNIVGLQSQIWSEKIHGADELEYMLLPKLLGFAERAWAARPDWDIETDAKKSEALYQKAWGSFVRRLGQRDLPRLDHYAGGFNYRIPAVGLKVIADKVMANIQLPGFTIRYTTDGTEPDLKSPMYSFPISKKGLLTFRAFNSFGRGGRSTSIRIK
;
A
#
# COMPACT_ATOMS: atom_id res chain seq x y z
N MET A 1 7.93 22.58 3.53
CA MET A 1 7.16 21.42 3.03
C MET A 1 6.15 21.93 2.03
N LEU A 2 6.05 21.30 0.86
CA LEU A 2 4.98 21.54 -0.11
C LEU A 2 4.05 20.32 -0.12
N ASP A 3 2.82 20.50 0.35
CA ASP A 3 1.76 19.49 0.32
C ASP A 3 1.05 19.53 -1.03
N VAL A 4 1.38 18.55 -1.89
CA VAL A 4 0.65 18.33 -3.15
C VAL A 4 -0.36 17.19 -3.04
N ALA A 5 -0.34 16.45 -1.93
CA ALA A 5 -1.20 15.30 -1.69
C ALA A 5 -2.65 15.73 -1.43
N ARG A 6 -2.86 16.83 -0.72
CA ARG A 6 -4.20 17.37 -0.46
C ARG A 6 -4.67 18.31 -1.57
N ASN A 7 -3.77 19.12 -2.10
CA ASN A 7 -4.05 20.05 -3.20
C ASN A 7 -2.91 20.05 -4.24
N PHE A 8 -3.11 19.29 -5.33
CA PHE A 8 -2.11 19.07 -6.37
C PHE A 8 -1.62 20.37 -7.02
N GLN A 9 -0.29 20.46 -7.19
CA GLN A 9 0.39 21.52 -7.93
C GLN A 9 1.02 20.92 -9.18
N THR A 10 0.88 21.58 -10.32
CA THR A 10 1.42 21.12 -11.60
C THR A 10 2.94 21.13 -11.61
N LYS A 11 3.54 20.31 -12.49
CA LYS A 11 5.00 20.29 -12.72
C LYS A 11 5.59 21.68 -12.99
N LYS A 12 4.86 22.54 -13.71
CA LYS A 12 5.28 23.93 -13.98
C LYS A 12 5.43 24.75 -12.70
N GLU A 13 4.49 24.62 -11.77
CA GLU A 13 4.54 25.29 -10.46
C GLU A 13 5.68 24.76 -9.60
N ILE A 14 5.96 23.46 -9.68
CA ILE A 14 7.11 22.84 -9.00
C ILE A 14 8.42 23.42 -9.50
N PHE A 15 8.64 23.52 -10.81
CA PHE A 15 9.85 24.14 -11.35
C PHE A 15 9.98 25.61 -10.93
N LYS A 16 8.89 26.37 -11.00
CA LYS A 16 8.87 27.77 -10.55
C LYS A 16 9.26 27.90 -9.07
N LEU A 17 8.81 26.99 -8.21
CA LEU A 17 9.20 26.96 -6.81
C LEU A 17 10.68 26.60 -6.65
N ILE A 18 11.16 25.56 -7.33
CA ILE A 18 12.57 25.14 -7.27
C ILE A 18 13.50 26.29 -7.70
N ASP A 19 13.16 27.01 -8.77
CA ASP A 19 13.93 28.16 -9.24
C ASP A 19 13.96 29.28 -8.18
N LEU A 20 12.83 29.51 -7.49
CA LEU A 20 12.76 30.47 -6.38
C LEU A 20 13.62 30.03 -5.18
N LEU A 21 13.59 28.74 -4.82
CA LEU A 21 14.44 28.21 -3.76
C LEU A 21 15.93 28.39 -4.10
N ALA A 22 16.30 28.12 -5.35
CA ALA A 22 17.66 28.32 -5.84
C ALA A 22 18.08 29.80 -5.77
N LEU A 23 17.21 30.73 -6.17
CA LEU A 23 17.45 32.18 -6.07
C LEU A 23 17.79 32.61 -4.63
N TYR A 24 17.09 32.05 -3.64
CA TYR A 24 17.28 32.36 -2.22
C TYR A 24 18.23 31.39 -1.49
N LYS A 25 18.97 30.54 -2.23
CA LYS A 25 19.94 29.57 -1.68
C LYS A 25 19.33 28.61 -0.66
N LEU A 26 18.03 28.31 -0.79
CA LEU A 26 17.39 27.25 -0.03
C LEU A 26 17.72 25.90 -0.67
N ASN A 27 18.23 24.97 0.14
CA ASN A 27 18.74 23.67 -0.34
C ASN A 27 17.82 22.48 -0.01
N THR A 28 16.72 22.72 0.72
CA THR A 28 15.83 21.66 1.20
C THR A 28 14.39 21.92 0.75
N LEU A 29 13.84 21.01 -0.05
CA LEU A 29 12.43 20.95 -0.38
C LEU A 29 11.85 19.64 0.14
N HIS A 30 11.06 19.70 1.21
CA HIS A 30 10.20 18.59 1.58
C HIS A 30 9.00 18.57 0.62
N PHE A 31 9.02 17.62 -0.31
CA PHE A 31 7.99 17.43 -1.33
C PHE A 31 7.06 16.29 -0.90
N HIS A 32 5.82 16.61 -0.52
CA HIS A 32 4.90 15.70 0.16
C HIS A 32 3.85 15.17 -0.83
N PHE A 33 4.07 13.94 -1.33
CA PHE A 33 3.31 13.33 -2.44
C PHE A 33 2.13 12.45 -2.03
N SER A 34 2.06 12.10 -0.74
CA SER A 34 1.02 11.23 -0.21
C SER A 34 0.58 11.72 1.17
N ASP A 35 -0.72 11.78 1.38
CA ASP A 35 -1.34 12.19 2.63
C ASP A 35 -2.75 11.59 2.67
N ASP A 36 -3.07 10.92 3.78
CA ASP A 36 -4.26 10.08 3.93
C ASP A 36 -4.41 9.09 2.76
N GLU A 37 -5.56 9.04 2.07
CA GLU A 37 -5.77 8.23 0.86
C GLU A 37 -5.18 8.87 -0.42
N GLY A 38 -4.65 10.09 -0.34
CA GLY A 38 -4.12 10.86 -1.46
C GLY A 38 -2.78 10.33 -1.99
N TRP A 39 -2.65 10.20 -3.31
CA TRP A 39 -1.43 9.74 -3.97
C TRP A 39 -1.16 10.45 -5.30
N ARG A 40 0.04 11.03 -5.46
CA ARG A 40 0.36 11.97 -6.55
C ARG A 40 1.45 11.50 -7.51
N LEU A 41 1.89 10.25 -7.43
CA LEU A 41 2.96 9.73 -8.27
C LEU A 41 2.52 8.48 -9.03
N GLU A 42 2.70 8.44 -10.34
CA GLU A 42 2.39 7.24 -11.11
C GLU A 42 3.26 6.05 -10.70
N ILE A 43 2.61 4.95 -10.33
CA ILE A 43 3.23 3.65 -10.08
C ILE A 43 2.62 2.65 -11.07
N PRO A 44 3.30 2.29 -12.18
CA PRO A 44 2.70 1.47 -13.23
C PRO A 44 2.19 0.09 -12.77
N SER A 45 2.79 -0.48 -11.73
CA SER A 45 2.35 -1.75 -11.13
C SER A 45 1.11 -1.61 -10.23
N LEU A 46 0.73 -0.39 -9.87
CA LEU A 46 -0.39 -0.05 -8.97
C LEU A 46 -1.19 1.14 -9.53
N PRO A 47 -1.85 0.98 -10.70
CA PRO A 47 -2.54 2.07 -11.40
C PRO A 47 -3.68 2.70 -10.59
N GLU A 48 -4.30 1.95 -9.67
CA GLU A 48 -5.38 2.43 -8.82
C GLU A 48 -4.95 3.59 -7.91
N LEU A 49 -3.66 3.65 -7.53
CA LEU A 49 -3.12 4.73 -6.69
C LEU A 49 -3.33 6.10 -7.35
N THR A 50 -3.17 6.21 -8.67
CA THR A 50 -3.42 7.46 -9.39
C THR A 50 -4.79 7.50 -10.06
N ALA A 51 -5.42 6.37 -10.37
CA ALA A 51 -6.76 6.35 -10.93
C ALA A 51 -7.81 6.88 -9.92
N VAL A 52 -7.64 6.55 -8.63
CA VAL A 52 -8.52 6.94 -7.52
C VAL A 52 -7.85 7.99 -6.63
N GLY A 53 -6.66 7.69 -6.08
CA GLY A 53 -6.00 8.52 -5.07
C GLY A 53 -5.51 9.89 -5.55
N ALA A 54 -5.50 10.12 -6.87
CA ALA A 54 -5.18 11.42 -7.44
C ALA A 54 -6.40 12.32 -7.69
N LYS A 55 -7.61 11.80 -7.49
CA LYS A 55 -8.86 12.52 -7.77
C LYS A 55 -9.60 12.81 -6.47
N ARG A 56 -10.15 14.02 -6.37
CA ARG A 56 -11.00 14.45 -5.26
C ARG A 56 -12.32 14.95 -5.79
N GLY A 57 -13.40 14.74 -5.06
CA GLY A 57 -14.73 15.21 -5.44
C GLY A 57 -15.78 14.67 -4.49
N HIS A 58 -17.01 15.19 -4.56
CA HIS A 58 -18.09 14.67 -3.73
C HIS A 58 -18.33 13.19 -4.04
N THR A 59 -18.35 12.36 -3.00
CA THR A 59 -18.49 10.91 -3.12
C THR A 59 -19.17 10.36 -1.87
N ILE A 60 -19.83 9.23 -2.04
CA ILE A 60 -20.55 8.53 -0.98
C ILE A 60 -19.66 7.44 -0.36
N ASP A 61 -18.78 6.82 -1.16
CA ASP A 61 -18.06 5.59 -0.82
C ASP A 61 -16.55 5.60 -1.14
N GLU A 62 -16.05 6.64 -1.82
CA GLU A 62 -14.64 6.80 -2.22
C GLU A 62 -14.11 5.76 -3.22
N ASN A 63 -14.99 5.04 -3.92
CA ASN A 63 -14.57 3.97 -4.84
C ASN A 63 -13.83 4.47 -6.10
N ASN A 64 -14.19 5.65 -6.61
CA ASN A 64 -13.63 6.18 -7.87
C ASN A 64 -12.74 7.42 -7.67
N HIS A 65 -12.89 8.10 -6.54
CA HIS A 65 -12.16 9.31 -6.16
C HIS A 65 -12.34 9.56 -4.66
N LEU A 66 -11.41 10.29 -4.07
CA LEU A 66 -11.41 10.61 -2.65
C LEU A 66 -12.41 11.73 -2.34
N ARG A 67 -12.77 11.85 -1.05
CA ARG A 67 -13.53 13.01 -0.58
C ARG A 67 -12.81 14.33 -0.87
N PRO A 68 -13.57 15.44 -1.00
CA PRO A 68 -12.99 16.75 -1.15
C PRO A 68 -12.08 17.10 0.02
N ALA A 69 -10.94 17.69 -0.27
CA ALA A 69 -10.11 18.38 0.71
C ALA A 69 -10.41 19.89 0.63
N TYR A 70 -9.87 20.66 1.58
CA TYR A 70 -9.99 22.11 1.53
C TYR A 70 -9.45 22.67 0.20
N GLY A 71 -10.32 23.37 -0.53
CA GLY A 71 -9.98 23.97 -1.81
C GLY A 71 -10.11 23.06 -3.03
N SER A 72 -10.51 21.78 -2.88
CA SER A 72 -10.65 20.87 -4.03
C SER A 72 -12.00 20.93 -4.75
N GLY A 73 -12.98 21.63 -4.19
CA GLY A 73 -14.33 21.71 -4.74
C GLY A 73 -15.09 20.38 -4.72
N PRO A 74 -16.39 20.40 -5.10
CA PRO A 74 -17.24 19.22 -5.08
C PRO A 74 -17.24 18.42 -6.38
N ASP A 75 -16.82 19.01 -7.51
CA ASP A 75 -16.91 18.40 -8.84
C ASP A 75 -15.69 17.51 -9.12
N PRO A 76 -15.83 16.18 -9.26
CA PRO A 76 -14.68 15.29 -9.53
C PRO A 76 -14.06 15.47 -10.93
N GLU A 77 -14.79 16.00 -11.90
CA GLU A 77 -14.29 16.20 -13.28
C GLU A 77 -13.51 17.50 -13.41
N ASN A 78 -13.76 18.46 -12.51
CA ASN A 78 -13.07 19.74 -12.46
C ASN A 78 -12.71 20.10 -11.01
N ALA A 79 -12.10 19.16 -10.29
CA ALA A 79 -11.65 19.37 -8.93
C ALA A 79 -10.29 20.07 -8.92
N PRO A 80 -10.20 21.36 -8.54
CA PRO A 80 -8.92 21.97 -8.22
C PRO A 80 -8.12 21.07 -7.26
N GLY A 81 -6.82 20.96 -7.48
CA GLY A 81 -5.97 20.12 -6.63
C GLY A 81 -6.10 18.59 -6.83
N SER A 82 -6.79 18.14 -7.89
CA SER A 82 -6.66 16.78 -8.43
C SER A 82 -5.55 16.68 -9.48
N GLY A 83 -4.93 15.51 -9.59
CA GLY A 83 -3.82 15.27 -10.50
C GLY A 83 -2.68 14.47 -9.87
N PHE A 84 -1.75 14.05 -10.72
CA PHE A 84 -0.55 13.31 -10.35
C PHE A 84 0.58 13.60 -11.34
N TYR A 85 1.80 13.31 -10.96
CA TYR A 85 2.96 13.31 -11.84
C TYR A 85 3.10 11.96 -12.50
N SER A 86 3.23 11.94 -13.84
CA SER A 86 3.67 10.73 -14.53
C SER A 86 5.10 10.35 -14.09
N ARG A 87 5.50 9.11 -14.35
CA ARG A 87 6.89 8.69 -14.11
C ARG A 87 7.89 9.61 -14.82
N LEU A 88 7.57 10.03 -16.05
CA LEU A 88 8.43 10.93 -16.83
C LEU A 88 8.49 12.33 -16.20
N ASP A 89 7.36 12.88 -15.76
CA ASP A 89 7.32 14.17 -15.07
C ASP A 89 8.21 14.16 -13.84
N PHE A 90 8.12 13.09 -13.05
CA PHE A 90 8.89 12.97 -11.83
C PHE A 90 10.39 12.81 -12.10
N ILE A 91 10.77 11.99 -13.09
CA ILE A 91 12.16 11.89 -13.53
C ILE A 91 12.70 13.26 -13.93
N GLU A 92 11.92 14.06 -14.67
CA GLU A 92 12.35 15.39 -15.10
C GLU A 92 12.53 16.37 -13.95
N ILE A 93 11.65 16.36 -12.94
CA ILE A 93 11.81 17.18 -11.73
C ILE A 93 13.15 16.86 -11.03
N LEU A 94 13.52 15.57 -11.01
CA LEU A 94 14.74 15.09 -10.36
C LEU A 94 16.00 15.26 -11.22
N LYS A 95 15.90 15.51 -12.52
CA LYS A 95 17.07 15.72 -13.38
C LYS A 95 17.95 16.85 -12.83
N GLY A 96 19.25 16.60 -12.80
CA GLY A 96 20.25 17.54 -12.28
C GLY A 96 20.25 17.71 -10.76
N LYS A 97 19.49 16.91 -10.00
CA LYS A 97 19.58 16.86 -8.53
C LYS A 97 20.58 15.80 -8.09
N GLU A 98 21.32 16.09 -7.03
CA GLU A 98 22.25 15.13 -6.46
C GLU A 98 21.50 14.07 -5.65
N ARG A 99 21.93 12.81 -5.80
CA ARG A 99 21.49 11.74 -4.90
C ARG A 99 22.10 11.96 -3.52
N LEU A 100 21.49 11.33 -2.51
CA LEU A 100 21.97 11.41 -1.14
C LEU A 100 23.44 10.94 -1.05
N THR A 101 24.34 11.88 -0.76
CA THR A 101 25.79 11.63 -0.60
C THR A 101 26.07 10.81 0.65
N GLU A 102 27.28 10.28 0.81
CA GLU A 102 27.70 9.59 2.04
C GLU A 102 27.57 10.50 3.27
N PHE A 103 27.94 11.78 3.12
CA PHE A 103 27.72 12.78 4.16
C PHE A 103 26.22 12.96 4.46
N GLY A 104 25.37 13.06 3.44
CA GLY A 104 23.91 13.12 3.62
C GLY A 104 23.35 11.89 4.34
N GLN A 105 23.83 10.70 4.00
CA GLN A 105 23.46 9.44 4.66
C GLN A 105 23.86 9.44 6.14
N SER A 106 25.02 9.98 6.49
CA SER A 106 25.48 10.06 7.88
C SER A 106 24.60 10.93 8.79
N ASN A 107 23.78 11.82 8.21
CA ASN A 107 22.83 12.65 8.94
C ASN A 107 21.49 11.94 9.20
N ILE A 108 21.25 10.76 8.63
CA ILE A 108 20.03 9.98 8.88
C ILE A 108 20.20 9.24 10.21
N VAL A 109 19.57 9.77 11.26
CA VAL A 109 19.66 9.22 12.62
C VAL A 109 18.80 7.98 12.85
N GLY A 110 17.79 7.75 12.00
CA GLY A 110 16.91 6.60 12.14
C GLY A 110 15.61 6.70 11.35
N LEU A 111 14.70 5.78 11.65
CA LEU A 111 13.39 5.65 11.03
C LEU A 111 12.30 5.76 12.10
N GLN A 112 11.14 6.29 11.72
CA GLN A 112 9.95 6.35 12.58
C GLN A 112 8.71 6.00 11.75
N SER A 113 7.82 5.20 12.32
CA SER A 113 6.49 4.93 11.78
C SER A 113 5.44 5.66 12.61
N GLN A 114 4.50 6.32 11.95
CA GLN A 114 3.40 7.02 12.63
C GLN A 114 2.10 6.23 12.52
N ILE A 115 1.27 6.33 13.54
CA ILE A 115 -0.13 5.95 13.50
C ILE A 115 -0.96 7.13 13.98
N TRP A 116 -1.72 7.71 13.06
CA TRP A 116 -2.69 8.74 13.38
C TRP A 116 -4.01 8.06 13.72
N SER A 117 -4.71 8.55 14.75
CA SER A 117 -5.82 7.84 15.40
C SER A 117 -7.19 8.46 15.16
N GLU A 118 -7.35 9.31 14.15
CA GLU A 118 -8.60 10.02 13.85
C GLU A 118 -9.77 9.07 13.57
N LYS A 119 -9.47 7.89 13.03
CA LYS A 119 -10.43 6.82 12.68
C LYS A 119 -10.21 5.54 13.47
N ILE A 120 -9.47 5.59 14.57
CA ILE A 120 -9.20 4.44 15.42
C ILE A 120 -10.05 4.57 16.67
N HIS A 121 -11.12 3.78 16.73
CA HIS A 121 -12.15 3.85 17.77
C HIS A 121 -11.87 2.93 18.97
N GLY A 122 -10.89 2.03 18.86
CA GLY A 122 -10.54 1.11 19.95
C GLY A 122 -9.25 0.32 19.72
N ALA A 123 -8.89 -0.50 20.72
CA ALA A 123 -7.66 -1.29 20.72
C ALA A 123 -7.58 -2.28 19.55
N ASP A 124 -8.68 -2.96 19.24
CA ASP A 124 -8.74 -3.92 18.13
C ASP A 124 -8.44 -3.27 16.77
N GLU A 125 -8.94 -2.06 16.55
CA GLU A 125 -8.68 -1.29 15.32
C GLU A 125 -7.23 -0.78 15.29
N LEU A 126 -6.70 -0.35 16.45
CA LEU A 126 -5.30 0.05 16.57
C LEU A 126 -4.37 -1.10 16.17
N GLU A 127 -4.59 -2.29 16.72
CA GLU A 127 -3.80 -3.49 16.41
C GLU A 127 -3.93 -3.90 14.95
N TYR A 128 -5.15 -3.82 14.39
CA TYR A 128 -5.42 -4.09 12.99
C TYR A 128 -4.65 -3.13 12.06
N MET A 129 -4.56 -1.85 12.44
CA MET A 129 -3.86 -0.82 11.66
C MET A 129 -2.33 -0.93 11.79
N LEU A 130 -1.82 -1.30 12.97
CA LEU A 130 -0.40 -1.48 13.24
C LEU A 130 0.16 -2.75 12.59
N LEU A 131 -0.53 -3.88 12.76
CA LEU A 131 0.00 -5.20 12.43
C LEU A 131 -0.63 -5.74 11.14
N PRO A 132 0.18 -6.34 10.24
CA PRO A 132 1.57 -6.74 10.42
C PRO A 132 2.62 -5.69 9.98
N LYS A 133 2.20 -4.50 9.55
CA LYS A 133 3.10 -3.50 8.93
C LYS A 133 4.24 -3.08 9.85
N LEU A 134 3.98 -2.98 11.15
CA LEU A 134 4.99 -2.68 12.16
C LEU A 134 6.18 -3.67 12.11
N LEU A 135 5.96 -4.93 11.76
CA LEU A 135 7.04 -5.92 11.61
C LEU A 135 7.89 -5.66 10.38
N GLY A 136 7.29 -5.15 9.29
CA GLY A 136 8.03 -4.69 8.12
C GLY A 136 8.86 -3.43 8.40
N PHE A 137 8.31 -2.52 9.21
CA PHE A 137 9.05 -1.37 9.72
C PHE A 137 10.24 -1.80 10.60
N ALA A 138 10.02 -2.70 11.55
CA ALA A 138 11.06 -3.21 12.44
C ALA A 138 12.20 -3.89 11.66
N GLU A 139 11.89 -4.69 10.64
CA GLU A 139 12.89 -5.27 9.76
C GLU A 139 13.75 -4.18 9.09
N ARG A 140 13.13 -3.11 8.54
CA ARG A 140 13.88 -2.03 7.89
C ARG A 140 14.69 -1.17 8.86
N ALA A 141 14.17 -0.96 10.07
CA ALA A 141 14.79 -0.12 11.09
C ALA A 141 15.99 -0.80 11.78
N TRP A 142 16.01 -2.14 11.85
CA TRP A 142 17.01 -2.87 12.61
C TRP A 142 17.92 -3.77 11.77
N ALA A 143 17.42 -4.35 10.67
CA ALA A 143 18.25 -5.25 9.87
C ALA A 143 19.37 -4.47 9.18
N ALA A 144 20.47 -5.17 8.91
CA ALA A 144 21.56 -4.62 8.11
C ALA A 144 21.04 -4.12 6.76
N ARG A 145 21.73 -3.12 6.21
CA ARG A 145 21.45 -2.58 4.88
C ARG A 145 21.41 -3.73 3.87
N PRO A 146 20.31 -3.93 3.13
CA PRO A 146 20.13 -5.11 2.30
C PRO A 146 20.91 -4.99 0.98
N ASP A 147 21.35 -6.12 0.44
CA ASP A 147 22.13 -6.17 -0.80
C ASP A 147 21.44 -5.49 -2.00
N TRP A 148 20.11 -5.59 -2.09
CA TRP A 148 19.35 -4.97 -3.19
C TRP A 148 19.38 -3.44 -3.16
N ASP A 149 19.64 -2.82 -2.01
CA ASP A 149 19.77 -1.36 -1.88
C ASP A 149 21.16 -0.86 -2.26
N ILE A 150 22.17 -1.74 -2.17
CA ILE A 150 23.56 -1.46 -2.55
C ILE A 150 23.76 -1.69 -4.06
N GLU A 151 23.06 -2.68 -4.63
CA GLU A 151 23.16 -3.05 -6.03
C GLU A 151 22.66 -1.94 -6.96
N THR A 152 23.52 -1.51 -7.87
CA THR A 152 23.26 -0.41 -8.82
C THR A 152 22.56 -0.89 -10.10
N ASP A 153 22.73 -2.15 -10.47
CA ASP A 153 22.02 -2.72 -11.61
C ASP A 153 20.56 -3.01 -11.23
N ALA A 154 19.64 -2.37 -11.95
CA ALA A 154 18.21 -2.44 -11.65
C ALA A 154 17.65 -3.87 -11.71
N LYS A 155 18.14 -4.73 -12.62
CA LYS A 155 17.62 -6.11 -12.76
C LYS A 155 18.14 -7.00 -11.63
N LYS A 156 19.41 -6.86 -11.25
CA LYS A 156 19.99 -7.60 -10.12
C LYS A 156 19.39 -7.15 -8.80
N SER A 157 19.24 -5.85 -8.60
CA SER A 157 18.58 -5.27 -7.42
C SER A 157 17.17 -5.84 -7.25
N GLU A 158 16.37 -5.87 -8.33
CA GLU A 158 15.03 -6.46 -8.30
C GLU A 158 15.05 -7.95 -7.91
N ALA A 159 15.96 -8.75 -8.48
CA ALA A 159 16.06 -10.17 -8.14
C ALA A 159 16.44 -10.40 -6.66
N LEU A 160 17.36 -9.61 -6.13
CA LEU A 160 17.76 -9.64 -4.72
C LEU A 160 16.59 -9.20 -3.81
N TYR A 161 15.85 -8.17 -4.21
CA TYR A 161 14.67 -7.70 -3.48
C TYR A 161 13.61 -8.80 -3.39
N GLN A 162 13.27 -9.45 -4.51
CA GLN A 162 12.27 -10.53 -4.53
C GLN A 162 12.69 -11.71 -3.64
N LYS A 163 13.98 -12.07 -3.61
CA LYS A 163 14.52 -13.11 -2.72
C LYS A 163 14.39 -12.72 -1.24
N ALA A 164 14.77 -11.48 -0.89
CA ALA A 164 14.67 -10.95 0.46
C ALA A 164 13.22 -10.86 0.92
N TRP A 165 12.35 -10.30 0.09
CA TRP A 165 10.92 -10.20 0.32
C TRP A 165 10.28 -11.57 0.54
N GLY A 166 10.55 -12.54 -0.33
CA GLY A 166 10.06 -13.91 -0.19
C GLY A 166 10.47 -14.54 1.15
N SER A 167 11.69 -14.28 1.61
CA SER A 167 12.18 -14.79 2.90
C SER A 167 11.53 -14.09 4.09
N PHE A 168 11.30 -12.78 3.99
CA PHE A 168 10.60 -12.00 5.00
C PHE A 168 9.14 -12.46 5.14
N VAL A 169 8.37 -12.54 4.05
CA VAL A 169 6.95 -12.94 4.11
C VAL A 169 6.75 -14.37 4.59
N ARG A 170 7.70 -15.28 4.30
CA ARG A 170 7.69 -16.65 4.87
C ARG A 170 7.85 -16.63 6.38
N ARG A 171 8.85 -15.92 6.92
CA ARG A 171 9.03 -15.75 8.37
C ARG A 171 7.79 -15.12 9.01
N LEU A 172 7.30 -14.05 8.42
CA LEU A 172 6.12 -13.34 8.90
C LEU A 172 4.91 -14.26 8.99
N GLY A 173 4.55 -14.90 7.88
CA GLY A 173 3.34 -15.72 7.77
C GLY A 173 3.38 -17.04 8.53
N GLN A 174 4.54 -17.71 8.57
CA GLN A 174 4.66 -19.05 9.13
C GLN A 174 5.13 -19.06 10.59
N ARG A 175 5.74 -17.98 11.09
CA ARG A 175 6.30 -17.91 12.44
C ARG A 175 5.76 -16.74 13.25
N ASP A 176 5.89 -15.52 12.75
CA ASP A 176 5.65 -14.34 13.58
C ASP A 176 4.16 -14.06 13.80
N LEU A 177 3.31 -14.21 12.78
CA LEU A 177 1.86 -14.06 12.93
C LEU A 177 1.23 -15.14 13.82
N PRO A 178 1.53 -16.44 13.63
CA PRO A 178 1.06 -17.46 14.57
C PRO A 178 1.53 -17.22 16.01
N ARG A 179 2.71 -16.63 16.22
CA ARG A 179 3.16 -16.26 17.56
C ARG A 179 2.33 -15.13 18.16
N LEU A 180 1.93 -14.15 17.37
CA LEU A 180 1.08 -13.04 17.79
C LEU A 180 -0.36 -13.46 18.10
N ASP A 181 -0.82 -14.63 17.64
CA ASP A 181 -2.11 -15.18 18.07
C ASP A 181 -2.13 -15.55 19.57
N HIS A 182 -0.96 -15.72 20.20
CA HIS A 182 -0.83 -16.14 21.61
C HIS A 182 -0.11 -15.12 22.50
N TYR A 183 0.86 -14.39 21.92
CA TYR A 183 1.69 -13.47 22.68
C TYR A 183 0.85 -12.35 23.31
N ALA A 184 1.07 -12.06 24.59
CA ALA A 184 0.38 -11.03 25.36
C ALA A 184 -1.17 -11.10 25.32
N GLY A 185 -1.75 -12.29 25.17
CA GLY A 185 -3.21 -12.47 25.09
C GLY A 185 -3.78 -12.51 23.67
N GLY A 186 -2.91 -12.38 22.65
CA GLY A 186 -3.29 -12.39 21.24
C GLY A 186 -3.47 -10.97 20.68
N PHE A 187 -3.11 -10.80 19.41
CA PHE A 187 -3.23 -9.52 18.70
C PHE A 187 -4.21 -9.62 17.54
N ASN A 188 -5.04 -8.58 17.37
CA ASN A 188 -5.96 -8.42 16.26
C ASN A 188 -5.29 -7.92 14.97
N TYR A 189 -4.15 -8.52 14.57
CA TYR A 189 -3.44 -8.12 13.36
C TYR A 189 -4.30 -8.26 12.09
N ARG A 190 -4.09 -7.42 11.08
CA ARG A 190 -4.83 -7.52 9.82
C ARG A 190 -4.53 -8.81 9.07
N ILE A 191 -5.57 -9.59 8.79
CA ILE A 191 -5.54 -10.70 7.83
C ILE A 191 -5.83 -10.12 6.44
N PRO A 192 -4.92 -10.25 5.45
CA PRO A 192 -5.10 -9.66 4.14
C PRO A 192 -6.29 -10.28 3.40
N ALA A 193 -6.99 -9.45 2.64
CA ALA A 193 -8.06 -9.91 1.75
C ALA A 193 -7.50 -10.84 0.66
N VAL A 194 -8.34 -11.74 0.17
CA VAL A 194 -7.96 -12.67 -0.90
C VAL A 194 -7.96 -11.93 -2.23
N GLY A 195 -6.85 -12.04 -2.98
CA GLY A 195 -6.74 -11.50 -4.33
C GLY A 195 -7.42 -12.44 -5.32
N LEU A 196 -8.32 -11.91 -6.16
CA LEU A 196 -9.12 -12.69 -7.10
C LEU A 196 -8.86 -12.21 -8.54
N LYS A 197 -8.74 -13.16 -9.47
CA LYS A 197 -8.66 -12.87 -10.90
C LYS A 197 -9.32 -13.96 -11.72
N VAL A 198 -10.08 -13.60 -12.74
CA VAL A 198 -10.58 -14.56 -13.73
C VAL A 198 -9.53 -14.74 -14.83
N ILE A 199 -9.10 -15.97 -15.06
CA ILE A 199 -8.21 -16.36 -16.17
C ILE A 199 -8.80 -17.58 -16.85
N ALA A 200 -9.07 -17.49 -18.16
CA ALA A 200 -9.69 -18.56 -18.96
C ALA A 200 -10.93 -19.16 -18.28
N ASP A 201 -11.88 -18.29 -17.88
CA ASP A 201 -13.14 -18.63 -17.19
C ASP A 201 -12.98 -19.38 -15.86
N LYS A 202 -11.79 -19.28 -15.23
CA LYS A 202 -11.52 -19.83 -13.91
C LYS A 202 -11.18 -18.72 -12.93
N VAL A 203 -11.78 -18.75 -11.73
CA VAL A 203 -11.34 -17.89 -10.62
C VAL A 203 -10.05 -18.44 -10.06
N MET A 204 -8.99 -17.64 -10.16
CA MET A 204 -7.77 -17.82 -9.41
C MET A 204 -7.81 -16.96 -8.17
N ALA A 205 -7.42 -17.54 -7.04
CA ALA A 205 -7.30 -16.85 -5.76
C ALA A 205 -5.86 -16.95 -5.25
N ASN A 206 -5.35 -15.85 -4.70
CA ASN A 206 -4.07 -15.84 -3.99
C ASN A 206 -4.16 -14.98 -2.73
N ILE A 207 -3.12 -15.06 -1.91
CA ILE A 207 -2.97 -14.24 -0.72
C ILE A 207 -1.51 -13.79 -0.60
N GLN A 208 -1.31 -12.55 -0.16
CA GLN A 208 0.01 -11.92 -0.11
C GLN A 208 0.97 -12.64 0.84
N LEU A 209 0.45 -13.17 1.94
CA LEU A 209 1.23 -13.78 3.02
C LEU A 209 0.92 -15.28 3.09
N PRO A 210 1.94 -16.16 3.13
CA PRO A 210 1.72 -17.58 3.38
C PRO A 210 1.22 -17.81 4.81
N GLY A 211 0.67 -19.00 5.08
CA GLY A 211 0.19 -19.38 6.42
C GLY A 211 -1.29 -19.15 6.68
N PHE A 212 -2.02 -18.53 5.74
CA PHE A 212 -3.48 -18.41 5.79
C PHE A 212 -4.16 -19.48 4.94
N THR A 213 -5.28 -20.00 5.44
CA THR A 213 -6.16 -20.89 4.69
C THR A 213 -7.23 -20.06 3.99
N ILE A 214 -7.31 -20.18 2.67
CA ILE A 214 -8.37 -19.55 1.88
C ILE A 214 -9.57 -20.50 1.86
N ARG A 215 -10.75 -20.01 2.24
CA ARG A 215 -12.02 -20.73 2.10
C ARG A 215 -12.99 -19.92 1.26
N TYR A 216 -13.94 -20.60 0.64
CA TYR A 216 -14.87 -19.96 -0.28
C TYR A 216 -16.27 -20.57 -0.22
N THR A 217 -17.23 -19.81 -0.70
CA THR A 217 -18.62 -20.21 -0.97
C THR A 217 -18.95 -19.89 -2.42
N THR A 218 -20.00 -20.52 -2.95
CA THR A 218 -20.40 -20.39 -4.38
C THR A 218 -21.83 -19.90 -4.57
N ASP A 219 -22.49 -19.59 -3.46
CA ASP A 219 -23.84 -19.06 -3.36
C ASP A 219 -23.85 -17.60 -2.87
N GLY A 220 -22.66 -17.01 -2.65
CA GLY A 220 -22.50 -15.65 -2.13
C GLY A 220 -22.63 -15.52 -0.61
N THR A 221 -22.77 -16.63 0.13
CA THR A 221 -22.79 -16.60 1.60
C THR A 221 -21.41 -16.33 2.17
N GLU A 222 -21.33 -15.85 3.40
CA GLU A 222 -20.04 -15.52 4.02
C GLU A 222 -19.26 -16.82 4.38
N PRO A 223 -18.02 -17.01 3.87
CA PRO A 223 -17.27 -18.22 4.20
C PRO A 223 -16.94 -18.29 5.69
N ASP A 224 -17.01 -19.51 6.22
CA ASP A 224 -16.69 -19.89 7.59
C ASP A 224 -15.64 -21.03 7.64
N LEU A 225 -15.34 -21.55 8.83
CA LEU A 225 -14.36 -22.63 9.01
C LEU A 225 -14.80 -24.00 8.44
N LYS A 226 -16.09 -24.16 8.14
CA LYS A 226 -16.65 -25.39 7.55
C LYS A 226 -16.72 -25.30 6.03
N SER A 227 -16.64 -24.10 5.48
CA SER A 227 -16.66 -23.82 4.04
C SER A 227 -15.50 -24.49 3.31
N PRO A 228 -15.67 -24.94 2.05
CA PRO A 228 -14.61 -25.59 1.28
C PRO A 228 -13.30 -24.78 1.24
N MET A 229 -12.18 -25.48 1.40
CA MET A 229 -10.85 -24.89 1.24
C MET A 229 -10.53 -24.71 -0.24
N TYR A 230 -9.98 -23.55 -0.58
CA TYR A 230 -9.48 -23.27 -1.93
C TYR A 230 -8.11 -23.92 -2.13
N SER A 231 -8.01 -24.81 -3.12
CA SER A 231 -6.74 -25.44 -3.53
C SER A 231 -6.48 -25.38 -5.03
N PHE A 232 -7.53 -25.21 -5.85
CA PHE A 232 -7.43 -25.18 -7.31
C PHE A 232 -8.36 -24.11 -7.91
N PRO A 233 -8.07 -23.60 -9.12
CA PRO A 233 -8.94 -22.65 -9.81
C PRO A 233 -10.37 -23.17 -9.98
N ILE A 234 -11.37 -22.29 -9.78
CA ILE A 234 -12.79 -22.66 -9.76
C ILE A 234 -13.48 -22.21 -11.05
N SER A 235 -14.19 -23.13 -11.72
CA SER A 235 -14.97 -22.86 -12.95
C SER A 235 -16.47 -22.64 -12.72
N LYS A 236 -16.93 -22.60 -11.46
CA LYS A 236 -18.36 -22.48 -11.15
C LYS A 236 -18.85 -21.07 -11.44
N LYS A 237 -19.99 -20.97 -12.15
CA LYS A 237 -20.70 -19.71 -12.40
C LYS A 237 -21.42 -19.22 -11.16
N GLY A 238 -21.69 -17.92 -11.10
CA GLY A 238 -22.37 -17.27 -9.98
C GLY A 238 -21.47 -16.32 -9.19
N LEU A 239 -21.90 -16.00 -7.97
CA LEU A 239 -21.15 -15.15 -7.03
C LEU A 239 -20.29 -16.05 -6.14
N LEU A 240 -18.97 -15.93 -6.25
CA LEU A 240 -18.03 -16.62 -5.38
C LEU A 240 -17.50 -15.63 -4.36
N THR A 241 -17.54 -16.01 -3.09
CA THR A 241 -17.02 -15.21 -1.98
C THR A 241 -15.89 -15.97 -1.32
N PHE A 242 -14.77 -15.29 -1.07
CA PHE A 242 -13.55 -15.85 -0.52
C PHE A 242 -13.17 -15.12 0.76
N ARG A 243 -12.65 -15.87 1.73
CA ARG A 243 -12.15 -15.32 3.00
C ARG A 243 -10.93 -16.09 3.46
N ALA A 244 -9.94 -15.36 3.97
CA ALA A 244 -8.72 -15.94 4.52
C ALA A 244 -8.85 -16.13 6.03
N PHE A 245 -8.33 -17.26 6.53
CA PHE A 245 -8.36 -17.63 7.94
C PHE A 245 -6.94 -17.92 8.45
N ASN A 246 -6.63 -17.48 9.67
CA ASN A 246 -5.42 -17.93 10.37
C ASN A 246 -5.61 -19.34 10.96
N SER A 247 -4.55 -19.90 11.54
CA SER A 247 -4.57 -21.21 12.19
C SER A 247 -5.51 -21.28 13.41
N PHE A 248 -5.83 -20.13 14.02
CA PHE A 248 -6.75 -19.99 15.14
C PHE A 248 -8.23 -19.84 14.73
N GLY A 249 -8.52 -19.79 13.43
CA GLY A 249 -9.86 -19.67 12.89
C GLY A 249 -10.42 -18.24 12.80
N ARG A 250 -9.62 -17.21 13.09
CA ARG A 250 -9.98 -15.80 12.84
C ARG A 250 -9.95 -15.54 11.34
N GLY A 251 -11.04 -14.99 10.81
CA GLY A 251 -11.18 -14.67 9.40
C GLY A 251 -10.99 -13.19 9.09
N GLY A 252 -10.27 -12.86 8.02
CA GLY A 252 -10.13 -11.50 7.50
C GLY A 252 -11.40 -10.98 6.80
N ARG A 253 -11.26 -9.89 6.05
CA ARG A 253 -12.34 -9.39 5.17
C ARG A 253 -12.57 -10.35 4.00
N SER A 254 -13.82 -10.49 3.57
CA SER A 254 -14.17 -11.27 2.39
C SER A 254 -13.96 -10.47 1.11
N THR A 255 -13.68 -11.19 0.02
CA THR A 255 -13.64 -10.65 -1.34
C THR A 255 -14.58 -11.48 -2.20
N SER A 256 -15.39 -10.82 -3.04
CA SER A 256 -16.32 -11.52 -3.93
C SER A 256 -16.03 -11.24 -5.40
N ILE A 257 -16.28 -12.24 -6.26
CA ILE A 257 -16.20 -12.11 -7.72
C ILE A 257 -17.37 -12.83 -8.37
N ARG A 258 -17.94 -12.23 -9.43
CA ARG A 258 -19.06 -12.81 -10.17
C ARG A 258 -18.59 -13.29 -11.54
N ILE A 259 -18.82 -14.57 -11.84
CA ILE A 259 -18.66 -15.13 -13.17
C ILE A 259 -20.03 -15.23 -13.83
N LYS A 260 -20.14 -14.72 -15.07
CA LYS A 260 -21.33 -14.82 -15.91
C LYS A 260 -21.38 -16.14 -16.69
#